data_AF-A0A316T5E6-F1
#
_entry.id   AF-A0A316T5E6-F1
#
_cell.length_a   1.000
_cell.length_b   1.000
_cell.length_c   1.000
_cell.angle_alpha   90.00
_cell.angle_beta   90.00
_cell.angle_gamma   90.00
#
_symmetry.space_group_name_H-M   'P 1'
#
loop_
_entity.id
_entity.type
_entity.pdbx_description
1 polymer ?
#
loop_
_entity_poly.entity_id
_entity_poly.type
_entity_poly.pdbx_seq_one_letter_code
_entity_poly.pdbx_strand_id
1 'polypeptide(L)'
;METRIALIGIIVENQESVEKLNTLLHEYGDMIIGRMGLPYRQRNINIISLAVDAPQDTINALSGKIGRIEGISAKTIYSNIGGGHGANS
;
A
#
# COMPACT_ATOMS: atom_id res chain seq x y z
N MET A 1 -0.49 8.30 -19.17
CA MET A 1 -0.53 6.90 -18.73
C MET A 1 -1.80 6.71 -17.94
N GLU A 2 -2.55 5.64 -18.19
CA GLU A 2 -3.72 5.32 -17.37
C GLU A 2 -3.26 4.89 -15.97
N THR A 3 -3.96 5.39 -14.95
CA THR A 3 -3.72 5.01 -13.57
C THR A 3 -4.80 4.05 -13.08
N ARG A 4 -4.50 3.31 -12.01
CA ARG A 4 -5.44 2.43 -11.34
C ARG A 4 -5.47 2.77 -9.86
N ILE A 5 -6.65 2.63 -9.28
CA ILE A 5 -6.83 2.74 -7.83
C ILE A 5 -6.64 1.35 -7.23
N ALA A 6 -5.83 1.25 -6.17
CA ALA A 6 -5.65 0.01 -5.42
C ALA A 6 -5.58 0.25 -3.91
N LEU A 7 -5.94 -0.78 -3.15
CA LEU A 7 -5.75 -0.87 -1.71
C LEU A 7 -4.64 -1.90 -1.43
N ILE A 8 -3.57 -1.49 -0.76
CA ILE A 8 -2.51 -2.38 -0.29
C ILE A 8 -2.71 -2.57 1.21
N GLY A 9 -3.13 -3.77 1.61
CA GLY A 9 -3.18 -4.20 3.00
C GLY A 9 -1.84 -4.80 3.41
N ILE A 10 -1.29 -4.32 4.51
CA ILE A 10 0.05 -4.66 5.02
C ILE A 10 -0.09 -5.07 6.48
N ILE A 11 0.51 -6.21 6.84
CA ILE A 11 0.63 -6.68 8.22
C ILE A 11 2.12 -6.71 8.56
N VAL A 12 2.49 -6.01 9.63
CA VAL A 12 3.86 -5.93 10.14
C VAL A 12 3.96 -6.73 11.42
N GLU A 13 4.74 -7.81 11.38
CA GLU A 13 4.96 -8.77 12.48
C GLU A 13 6.25 -8.46 13.25
N ASN A 14 7.22 -7.81 12.60
CA ASN A 14 8.46 -7.36 13.23
C ASN A 14 8.54 -5.83 13.28
N GLN A 15 8.76 -5.26 14.48
CA GLN A 15 8.88 -3.80 14.66
C GLN A 15 10.08 -3.20 13.93
N GLU A 16 11.18 -3.93 13.76
CA GLU A 16 12.36 -3.46 13.02
C GLU A 16 12.05 -3.21 11.53
N SER A 17 11.02 -3.88 11.00
CA SER A 17 10.59 -3.73 9.62
C SER A 17 9.80 -2.44 9.38
N VAL A 18 9.32 -1.78 10.43
CA VAL A 18 8.52 -0.54 10.35
C VAL A 18 9.33 0.60 9.74
N GLU A 19 10.61 0.74 10.10
CA GLU A 19 11.47 1.80 9.57
C GLU A 19 11.69 1.63 8.06
N LYS A 20 12.09 0.41 7.64
CA LYS A 20 12.27 0.06 6.22
C LYS A 20 11.00 0.29 5.42
N LEU A 21 9.85 -0.12 5.96
CA LEU A 21 8.56 0.12 5.34
C LEU A 21 8.29 1.62 5.20
N ASN A 22 8.44 2.40 6.26
CA ASN A 22 8.14 3.83 6.24
C ASN A 22 9.03 4.59 5.24
N THR A 23 10.32 4.27 5.14
CA THR A 23 11.21 4.82 4.13
C THR A 23 10.71 4.53 2.72
N LEU A 24 10.36 3.26 2.44
CA LEU A 24 9.79 2.87 1.15
C LEU A 24 8.47 3.60 0.86
N LEU A 25 7.58 3.74 1.85
CA LEU A 25 6.31 4.45 1.64
C LEU A 25 6.51 5.95 1.41
N HIS A 26 7.54 6.55 2.02
CA HIS A 26 7.90 7.94 1.78
C HIS A 26 8.40 8.16 0.34
N GLU A 27 9.20 7.24 -0.22
CA GLU A 27 9.64 7.29 -1.63
C GLU A 27 8.48 7.27 -2.62
N TYR A 28 7.35 6.66 -2.25
CA TYR A 28 6.16 6.52 -3.07
C TYR A 28 5.04 7.50 -2.64
N GLY A 29 5.35 8.50 -1.82
CA GLY A 29 4.36 9.38 -1.18
C GLY A 29 3.39 10.05 -2.15
N ASP A 30 3.87 10.49 -3.31
CA ASP A 30 3.08 11.25 -4.29
C ASP A 30 1.90 10.48 -4.89
N MET A 31 1.92 9.14 -4.84
CA MET A 31 0.85 8.31 -5.38
C MET A 31 -0.09 7.74 -4.31
N ILE A 32 0.17 8.03 -3.03
CA ILE A 32 -0.65 7.58 -1.91
C ILE A 32 -1.78 8.58 -1.69
N ILE A 33 -3.02 8.15 -1.98
CA ILE A 33 -4.23 8.94 -1.72
C ILE A 33 -4.46 9.07 -0.21
N GLY A 34 -4.16 8.01 0.53
CA GLY A 34 -4.30 7.99 1.98
C GLY A 34 -3.79 6.70 2.59
N ARG A 35 -3.56 6.74 3.91
CA ARG A 35 -3.17 5.56 4.68
C ARG A 35 -3.81 5.51 6.05
N MET A 36 -4.11 4.31 6.51
CA MET A 36 -4.57 4.02 7.87
C MET A 36 -3.59 3.08 8.56
N GLY A 37 -3.21 3.40 9.78
CA GLY A 37 -2.41 2.52 10.65
C GLY A 37 -3.22 2.09 11.87
N LEU A 38 -3.19 0.79 12.18
CA LEU A 38 -3.88 0.20 13.31
C LEU A 38 -2.92 -0.71 14.10
N PRO A 39 -2.38 -0.22 15.23
CA PRO A 39 -1.56 -1.03 16.13
C PRO A 39 -2.42 -2.08 16.83
N TYR A 40 -2.21 -3.36 16.52
CA TYR A 40 -2.94 -4.47 17.13
C TYR A 40 -2.11 -5.16 18.21
N ARG A 41 -1.99 -4.47 19.35
CA ARG A 41 -1.14 -4.85 20.49
C ARG A 41 -1.40 -6.27 21.01
N GLN A 42 -2.66 -6.72 21.00
CA GLN A 42 -3.03 -8.07 21.48
C GLN A 42 -2.37 -9.21 20.68
N ARG A 43 -1.98 -8.93 19.42
CA ARG A 43 -1.29 -9.88 18.55
C ARG A 43 0.16 -9.47 18.27
N ASN A 44 0.63 -8.39 18.88
CA ASN A 44 1.95 -7.80 18.65
C ASN A 44 2.24 -7.52 17.16
N ILE A 45 1.23 -7.05 16.41
CA ILE A 45 1.36 -6.67 14.99
C ILE A 45 0.85 -5.26 14.75
N ASN A 46 1.27 -4.65 13.63
CA ASN A 46 0.68 -3.42 13.11
C ASN A 46 0.02 -3.70 11.76
N ILE A 47 -1.21 -3.23 11.58
CA ILE A 47 -1.92 -3.31 10.30
C ILE A 47 -1.85 -1.95 9.64
N ILE A 48 -1.42 -1.89 8.39
CA ILE A 48 -1.36 -0.68 7.59
C ILE A 48 -2.17 -0.91 6.32
N SER A 49 -2.99 0.07 5.96
CA SER A 49 -3.76 0.09 4.73
C SER A 49 -3.36 1.30 3.92
N LEU A 50 -3.02 1.11 2.65
CA LEU A 50 -2.62 2.18 1.72
C LEU A 50 -3.59 2.22 0.55
N ALA A 51 -4.24 3.35 0.35
CA ALA A 51 -4.96 3.64 -0.89
C ALA A 51 -4.01 4.38 -1.85
N VAL A 52 -3.86 3.88 -3.07
CA VAL A 52 -2.95 4.43 -4.08
C VAL A 52 -3.67 4.66 -5.40
N ASP A 53 -3.25 5.68 -6.13
CA ASP A 53 -3.65 5.96 -7.52
C ASP A 53 -2.38 6.18 -8.34
N ALA A 54 -2.01 5.17 -9.14
CA ALA A 54 -0.75 5.17 -9.88
C ALA A 54 -0.84 4.27 -11.13
N PRO A 55 0.15 4.35 -12.04
CA PRO A 55 0.31 3.35 -13.09
C PRO A 55 0.42 1.93 -12.51
N GLN A 56 -0.18 0.95 -13.17
CA GLN A 56 -0.23 -0.44 -12.67
C GLN A 56 1.17 -1.01 -12.38
N ASP A 57 2.16 -0.72 -13.22
CA ASP A 57 3.53 -1.18 -13.03
C ASP A 57 4.17 -0.58 -11.77
N THR A 58 3.83 0.66 -11.44
CA THR A 58 4.27 1.33 -10.20
C THR A 58 3.65 0.66 -8.98
N ILE A 59 2.36 0.34 -9.01
CA ILE A 59 1.67 -0.38 -7.92
C ILE A 59 2.29 -1.77 -7.74
N ASN A 60 2.51 -2.51 -8.82
CA ASN A 60 3.15 -3.83 -8.78
C ASN A 60 4.57 -3.77 -8.19
N ALA A 61 5.36 -2.76 -8.58
CA ALA A 61 6.70 -2.54 -8.05
C ALA A 61 6.67 -2.23 -6.54
N LEU A 62 5.76 -1.34 -6.10
CA LEU A 62 5.58 -1.01 -4.68
C LEU A 62 5.19 -2.23 -3.86
N SER A 63 4.14 -2.95 -4.27
CA SER A 63 3.68 -4.17 -3.58
C SER A 63 4.76 -5.25 -3.52
N GLY A 64 5.51 -5.43 -4.62
CA GLY A 64 6.63 -6.37 -4.68
C GLY A 64 7.77 -5.99 -3.74
N LYS A 65 8.10 -4.70 -3.63
CA LYS A 65 9.11 -4.21 -2.67
C LYS A 65 8.65 -4.39 -1.22
N ILE A 66 7.40 -4.07 -0.90
CA ILE A 66 6.82 -4.25 0.44
C ILE A 66 6.88 -5.73 0.84
N GLY A 67 6.43 -6.64 -0.03
CA GLY A 67 6.41 -8.08 0.25
C GLY A 67 7.78 -8.76 0.38
N ARG A 68 8.88 -8.05 0.08
CA ARG A 68 10.26 -8.53 0.28
C ARG A 68 10.86 -8.08 1.61
N ILE A 69 10.19 -7.20 2.35
CA ILE A 69 10.64 -6.80 3.68
C ILE A 69 10.33 -7.95 4.63
N GLU A 70 11.36 -8.50 5.26
CA GLU A 70 11.22 -9.57 6.25
C GLU A 70 10.25 -9.15 7.38
N GLY A 71 9.41 -10.08 7.84
CA GLY A 71 8.41 -9.78 8.88
C GLY A 71 7.24 -8.92 8.42
N ILE A 72 7.01 -8.79 7.10
CA ILE A 72 5.86 -8.11 6.52
C ILE A 72 5.10 -9.04 5.56
N SER A 73 3.78 -9.04 5.67
CA SER A 73 2.87 -9.63 4.69
C SER A 73 2.08 -8.52 4.00
N ALA A 74 1.95 -8.58 2.67
CA ALA A 74 1.16 -7.60 1.91
C ALA A 74 0.23 -8.26 0.89
N LYS A 75 -0.95 -7.66 0.69
CA LYS A 75 -1.93 -8.02 -0.34
C LYS A 75 -2.46 -6.77 -1.01
N THR A 76 -2.63 -6.83 -2.31
CA THR A 76 -3.15 -5.73 -3.11
C THR A 76 -4.51 -6.09 -3.68
N ILE A 77 -5.47 -5.18 -3.52
CA ILE A 77 -6.82 -5.27 -4.06
C ILE A 77 -6.98 -4.12 -5.03
N TYR A 78 -7.32 -4.41 -6.27
CA TYR A 78 -7.53 -3.39 -7.29
C TYR A 78 -8.99 -2.95 -7.32
N SER A 79 -9.22 -1.65 -7.51
CA SER A 79 -10.55 -1.14 -7.81
C SER A 79 -10.98 -1.58 -9.21
N ASN A 80 -12.28 -1.84 -9.35
CA ASN A 80 -12.93 -2.04 -10.64
C ASN A 80 -13.23 -0.70 -11.36
N ILE A 81 -13.05 0.43 -10.66
CA ILE A 81 -13.11 1.76 -11.26
C ILE A 81 -11.75 2.02 -11.92
N GLY A 82 -11.73 2.12 -13.25
CA GLY A 82 -10.54 2.59 -13.98
C GLY A 82 -10.29 4.07 -13.66
N GLY A 83 -9.03 4.52 -13.61
CA GLY A 83 -8.63 5.91 -13.32
C GLY A 83 -9.01 6.92 -14.42
N GLY A 84 -10.14 6.73 -15.09
CA GLY A 84 -10.76 7.70 -15.96
C GLY A 84 -11.68 8.61 -15.16
N HIS A 85 -11.51 9.93 -15.33
CA HIS A 85 -12.40 10.95 -14.81
C HIS A 85 -13.88 10.55 -14.93
N GLY A 86 -14.65 10.86 -13.88
CA GLY A 86 -16.03 10.43 -13.66
C GLY A 86 -16.87 10.27 -14.92
N ALA A 87 -17.31 9.04 -15.17
CA ALA A 87 -18.51 8.78 -15.92
C ALA A 87 -19.71 9.09 -15.02
N ASN A 88 -20.10 10.36 -14.98
CA ASN A 88 -21.49 10.77 -14.75
C ASN A 88 -21.85 11.71 -15.90
N SER A 89 -22.37 11.11 -16.97
CA SER A 89 -23.25 11.73 -17.96
C SER A 89 -24.63 11.13 -17.78
#